data_AF-W5QDA2-F1
#
_entry.id   AF-W5QDA2-F1
#
_cell.length_a   1.000
_cell.length_b   1.000
_cell.length_c   1.000
_cell.angle_alpha   90.00
_cell.angle_beta   90.00
_cell.angle_gamma   90.00
#
_symmetry.space_group_name_H-M   'P 1'
#
loop_
_entity.id
_entity.type
_entity.pdbx_description
1 polymer ?
#
loop_
_entity_poly.entity_id
_entity_poly.type
_entity_poly.pdbx_seq_one_letter_code
_entity_poly.pdbx_strand_id
1 'polypeptide(L)'
;YLEVTITEASEDDYEYEEIPDDNYSIPEGEEDLAKAVQMVQEQATDTQILEQKTVFSPKHTVPEAIEDFLCNFLIKMGMTRTLDCFQSEWYELIQKGITELRDGGIVPDVYTQNMLLENENKILKKDLKHYKQAADKAREDLLKTQKERDFHRMHHKRIVQEKNKLINDLKRLKLHYASYEPAIRVLHEKHHALLKQKMLTSLERDRAIGQISGLQETLKHMEIGHGYHAPEFRVVPTCRKENAPEGPTQKGLREAREQSKCKAKAKANTKQNEFRLKLQTFISLLKKQNGKLHKVLAEILNVFIKWLLPVS
;
A
#
# COMPACT_ATOMS: atom_id res chain seq x y z
N TYR A 1 -23.04 -8.23 -52.69
CA TYR A 1 -21.75 -8.64 -52.11
C TYR A 1 -20.84 -7.44 -52.16
N LEU A 2 -20.68 -6.76 -51.02
CA LEU A 2 -19.73 -5.67 -50.83
C LEU A 2 -18.85 -6.10 -49.65
N GLU A 3 -17.57 -6.22 -49.95
CA GLU A 3 -16.47 -6.56 -49.06
C GLU A 3 -16.26 -5.42 -48.07
N VAL A 4 -16.15 -5.75 -46.77
CA VAL A 4 -15.81 -4.78 -45.72
C VAL A 4 -14.60 -5.30 -44.98
N THR A 5 -13.50 -4.58 -45.21
CA THR A 5 -12.14 -4.73 -44.73
C THR A 5 -12.10 -4.57 -43.20
N ILE A 6 -11.48 -5.53 -42.50
CA ILE A 6 -11.16 -5.42 -41.07
C ILE A 6 -9.81 -4.70 -40.99
N THR A 7 -9.82 -3.43 -40.62
CA THR A 7 -8.60 -2.70 -40.26
C THR A 7 -8.22 -3.07 -38.82
N GLU A 8 -7.08 -3.76 -38.68
CA GLU A 8 -6.37 -3.91 -37.42
C GLU A 8 -5.89 -2.54 -36.95
N ALA A 9 -6.42 -2.06 -35.82
CA ALA A 9 -5.86 -0.91 -35.12
C ALA A 9 -4.77 -1.43 -34.17
N SER A 10 -3.53 -1.37 -34.67
CA SER A 10 -2.31 -1.27 -33.89
C SER A 10 -2.39 -0.04 -32.98
N GLU A 11 -2.24 -0.23 -31.67
CA GLU A 11 -1.91 0.86 -30.73
C GLU A 11 -1.07 0.25 -29.58
N ASP A 12 0.13 -0.18 -29.96
CA ASP A 12 1.28 -0.18 -29.06
C ASP A 12 2.01 1.15 -29.29
N ASP A 13 1.54 2.19 -28.62
CA ASP A 13 2.30 3.42 -28.45
C ASP A 13 1.99 3.93 -27.04
N TYR A 14 2.68 3.35 -26.06
CA TYR A 14 2.66 3.82 -24.68
C TYR A 14 3.45 5.13 -24.61
N GLU A 15 2.80 6.24 -24.99
CA GLU A 15 3.27 7.56 -24.65
C GLU A 15 3.11 7.73 -23.13
N TYR A 16 4.24 7.75 -22.42
CA TYR A 16 4.27 8.09 -21.01
C TYR A 16 3.82 9.55 -20.89
N GLU A 17 2.59 9.78 -20.45
CA GLU A 17 2.20 11.10 -19.95
C GLU A 17 3.14 11.46 -18.80
N GLU A 18 4.06 12.37 -19.08
CA GLU A 18 4.85 13.08 -18.08
C GLU A 18 3.86 13.87 -17.23
N ILE A 19 3.37 13.23 -16.16
CA ILE A 19 2.55 13.92 -15.17
C ILE A 19 3.41 15.11 -14.73
N PRO A 20 2.91 16.35 -14.86
CA PRO A 20 3.60 17.51 -14.34
C PRO A 20 4.06 17.17 -12.93
N ASP A 21 5.31 17.45 -12.60
CA ASP A 21 5.77 17.46 -11.21
C ASP A 21 4.99 18.62 -10.58
N ASP A 22 3.72 18.36 -10.27
CA ASP A 22 2.94 19.12 -9.33
C ASP A 22 3.71 18.90 -8.04
N ASN A 23 4.67 19.79 -7.87
CA ASN A 23 5.32 20.14 -6.65
C ASN A 23 4.22 20.67 -5.72
N TYR A 24 3.26 19.82 -5.37
CA TYR A 24 2.66 19.81 -4.06
C TYR A 24 3.83 19.45 -3.14
N SER A 25 4.70 20.44 -2.92
CA SER A 25 5.21 20.68 -1.59
C SER A 25 3.98 20.60 -0.71
N ILE A 26 3.76 19.43 -0.12
CA ILE A 26 3.00 19.32 1.12
C ILE A 26 3.54 20.48 1.94
N PRO A 27 2.72 21.46 2.38
CA PRO A 27 3.22 22.51 3.24
C PRO A 27 3.89 21.76 4.39
N GLU A 28 5.23 21.82 4.42
CA GLU A 28 5.98 21.41 5.59
C GLU A 28 5.35 22.25 6.68
N GLY A 29 4.53 21.61 7.49
CA GLY A 29 3.94 22.26 8.64
C GLY A 29 5.10 22.91 9.36
N GLU A 30 4.97 24.21 9.63
CA GLU A 30 5.95 25.08 10.28
C GLU A 30 6.27 24.64 11.73
N GLU A 31 6.04 23.37 12.06
CA GLU A 31 6.00 22.81 13.39
C GLU A 31 7.29 22.09 13.79
N ASP A 32 8.38 22.23 13.04
CA ASP A 32 9.67 21.65 13.45
C ASP A 32 10.93 22.45 13.11
N LEU A 33 10.87 23.48 12.25
CA LEU A 33 12.05 24.32 11.98
C LEU A 33 12.38 25.24 13.17
N ALA A 34 11.38 25.90 13.74
CA ALA A 34 11.57 26.75 14.92
C ALA A 34 12.08 25.95 16.12
N LYS A 35 11.57 24.72 16.29
CA LYS A 35 11.97 23.81 17.36
C LYS A 35 13.37 23.25 17.13
N ALA A 36 13.74 22.92 15.90
CA ALA A 36 15.10 22.51 15.56
C ALA A 36 16.12 23.65 15.76
N VAL A 37 15.78 24.88 15.35
CA VAL A 37 16.62 26.07 15.57
C VAL A 37 16.76 26.37 17.07
N GLN A 38 15.66 26.27 17.84
CA GLN A 38 15.70 26.42 19.29
C GLN A 38 16.57 25.36 19.95
N MET A 39 16.45 24.08 19.54
CA MET A 39 17.29 23.01 20.06
C MET A 39 18.76 23.21 19.73
N VAL A 40 19.10 23.66 18.51
CA VAL A 40 20.49 23.97 18.12
C VAL A 40 21.04 25.15 18.92
N GLN A 41 20.23 26.19 19.14
CA GLN A 41 20.62 27.34 19.94
C GLN A 41 20.81 26.95 21.42
N GLU A 42 19.90 26.17 22.00
CA GLU A 42 20.01 25.64 23.36
C GLU A 42 21.26 24.76 23.51
N GLN A 43 21.56 23.89 22.53
CA GLN A 43 22.78 23.09 22.53
C GLN A 43 24.05 23.94 22.44
N ALA A 44 24.05 24.98 21.60
CA ALA A 44 25.17 25.91 21.47
C ALA A 44 25.38 26.72 22.76
N THR A 45 24.29 27.07 23.45
CA THR A 45 24.33 27.76 24.74
C THR A 45 24.82 26.83 25.84
N ASP A 46 24.39 25.57 25.85
CA ASP A 46 24.86 24.54 26.79
C ASP A 46 26.34 24.20 26.57
N THR A 47 26.82 24.11 25.33
CA THR A 47 28.25 23.95 25.05
C THR A 47 29.04 25.17 25.50
N GLN A 48 28.52 26.39 25.31
CA GLN A 48 29.19 27.61 25.76
C GLN A 48 29.20 27.74 27.29
N ILE A 49 28.14 27.30 27.98
CA ILE A 49 28.08 27.24 29.44
C ILE A 49 29.03 26.16 29.98
N LEU A 50 29.15 25.01 29.29
CA LEU A 50 30.08 23.95 29.65
C LEU A 50 31.53 24.38 29.44
N GLU A 51 31.83 25.10 28.36
CA GLU A 51 33.14 25.69 28.06
C GLU A 51 33.52 26.81 29.04
N GLN A 52 32.57 27.65 29.45
CA GLN A 52 32.81 28.68 30.48
C GLN A 52 32.98 28.07 31.88
N LYS A 53 32.33 26.94 32.17
CA LYS A 53 32.45 26.21 33.45
C LYS A 53 33.69 25.32 33.53
N THR A 54 34.35 25.02 32.39
CA THR A 54 35.62 24.29 32.33
C THR A 54 36.84 25.19 32.20
N VAL A 55 36.70 26.51 32.41
CA VAL A 55 37.85 27.38 32.70
C VAL A 55 38.41 27.03 34.08
N PHE A 56 39.15 25.91 34.12
CA PHE A 56 40.15 25.70 35.14
C PHE A 56 41.11 26.88 35.03
N SER A 57 41.05 27.77 36.03
CA SER A 57 42.19 28.56 36.44
C SER A 57 43.44 27.68 36.27
N PRO A 58 44.45 28.08 35.48
CA PRO A 58 45.70 27.34 35.44
C PRO A 58 46.22 27.35 36.86
N LYS A 59 46.02 26.24 37.58
CA LYS A 59 46.64 26.05 38.88
C LYS A 59 48.13 26.12 38.55
N HIS A 60 48.78 27.18 39.00
CA HIS A 60 50.23 27.23 39.09
C HIS A 60 50.64 25.96 39.85
N THR A 61 51.04 24.93 39.11
CA THR A 61 51.74 23.78 39.65
C THR A 61 53.07 24.34 40.09
N VAL A 62 53.23 24.47 41.41
CA VAL A 62 54.53 24.72 42.02
C VAL A 62 55.50 23.71 41.38
N PRO A 63 56.58 24.15 40.72
CA PRO A 63 57.46 23.24 39.99
C PRO A 63 57.98 22.17 40.95
N GLU A 64 57.77 20.90 40.61
CA GLU A 64 58.36 19.77 41.32
C GLU A 64 59.88 19.96 41.39
N ALA A 65 60.46 19.70 42.56
CA ALA A 65 61.90 19.73 42.72
C ALA A 65 62.53 18.70 41.76
N ILE A 66 63.70 19.01 41.19
CA ILE A 66 64.39 18.13 40.20
C ILE A 66 64.52 16.69 40.69
N GLU A 67 64.68 16.52 42.00
CA GLU A 67 64.73 15.22 42.68
C GLU A 67 63.47 14.37 42.45
N ASP A 68 62.28 14.96 42.58
CA ASP A 68 61.01 14.27 42.38
C ASP A 68 60.84 13.85 40.91
N PHE A 69 61.27 14.71 39.97
CA PHE A 69 61.26 14.38 38.54
C PHE A 69 62.12 13.16 38.22
N LEU A 70 63.37 13.14 38.71
CA LEU A 70 64.31 12.04 38.46
C LEU A 70 63.83 10.74 39.11
N CYS A 71 63.31 10.79 40.33
CA CYS A 71 62.73 9.63 41.00
C CYS A 71 61.53 9.09 40.21
N ASN A 72 60.58 9.97 39.83
CA ASN A 72 59.40 9.59 39.06
C ASN A 72 59.76 9.03 37.68
N PHE A 73 60.78 9.59 37.01
CA PHE A 73 61.27 9.09 35.72
C PHE A 73 61.87 7.68 35.84
N LEU A 74 62.77 7.47 36.80
CA LEU A 74 63.41 6.17 37.03
C LEU A 74 62.39 5.09 37.41
N ILE A 75 61.36 5.45 38.20
CA ILE A 75 60.24 4.58 38.53
C ILE A 75 59.41 4.23 37.29
N LYS A 76 59.00 5.24 36.49
CA LYS A 76 58.17 5.04 35.28
C LYS A 76 58.87 4.18 34.23
N MET A 77 60.19 4.30 34.13
CA MET A 77 61.02 3.52 33.20
C MET A 77 61.48 2.17 33.78
N GLY A 78 61.14 1.85 35.04
CA GLY A 78 61.47 0.57 35.68
C GLY A 78 62.94 0.40 36.06
N MET A 79 63.71 1.48 36.21
CA MET A 79 65.15 1.48 36.47
C MET A 79 65.47 1.50 37.99
N THR A 80 65.07 0.47 38.72
CA THR A 80 65.10 0.44 40.19
C THR A 80 66.51 0.44 40.79
N ARG A 81 67.49 -0.23 40.16
CA ARG A 81 68.89 -0.22 40.64
C ARG A 81 69.53 1.16 40.54
N THR A 82 69.22 1.88 39.46
CA THR A 82 69.71 3.25 39.23
C THR A 82 69.08 4.22 40.21
N LEU A 83 67.80 4.01 40.56
CA LEU A 83 67.12 4.78 41.59
C LEU A 83 67.77 4.60 42.97
N ASP A 84 68.06 3.36 43.39
CA ASP A 84 68.68 3.09 44.69
C ASP A 84 70.08 3.71 44.82
N CYS A 85 70.91 3.61 43.78
CA CYS A 85 72.23 4.25 43.75
C CYS A 85 72.10 5.78 43.82
N PHE A 86 71.20 6.36 43.01
CA PHE A 86 70.95 7.79 42.99
C PHE A 86 70.50 8.33 44.36
N GLN A 87 69.53 7.68 45.00
CA GLN A 87 69.05 8.09 46.32
C GLN A 87 70.15 8.01 47.37
N SER A 88 70.95 6.94 47.37
CA SER A 88 72.05 6.75 48.33
C SER A 88 73.10 7.87 48.22
N GLU A 89 73.53 8.18 46.99
CA GLU A 89 74.51 9.23 46.73
C GLU A 89 73.96 10.63 47.05
N TRP A 90 72.67 10.86 46.76
CA TRP A 90 72.00 12.14 47.02
C TRP A 90 71.90 12.44 48.53
N TYR A 91 71.48 11.46 49.34
CA TYR A 91 71.44 11.60 50.79
C TYR A 91 72.84 11.76 51.40
N GLU A 92 73.86 11.11 50.84
CA GLU A 92 75.25 11.26 51.29
C GLU A 92 75.78 12.67 51.00
N LEU A 93 75.42 13.26 49.86
CA LEU A 93 75.78 14.62 49.48
C LEU A 93 75.15 15.67 50.41
N ILE A 94 73.87 15.44 50.77
CA ILE A 94 73.12 16.30 51.70
C ILE A 94 73.76 16.27 53.10
N GLN A 95 74.13 15.08 53.60
CA GLN A 95 74.77 14.94 54.92
C GLN A 95 76.15 15.60 55.01
N LYS A 96 76.88 15.66 53.90
CA LYS A 96 78.21 16.30 53.83
C LYS A 96 78.17 17.82 53.74
N GLY A 97 76.98 18.43 53.64
CA GLY A 97 76.80 19.89 53.65
C GLY A 97 77.39 20.60 52.43
N ILE A 98 77.65 19.88 51.33
CA ILE A 98 78.30 20.40 50.12
C ILE A 98 77.33 21.22 49.24
N THR A 99 76.03 21.20 49.54
CA THR A 99 75.01 21.81 48.68
C THR A 99 74.23 22.89 49.43
N GLU A 100 74.52 24.17 49.16
CA GLU A 100 73.56 25.24 49.39
C GLU A 100 72.35 24.98 48.46
N LEU A 101 71.27 24.47 49.04
CA LEU A 101 69.99 24.19 48.37
C LEU A 101 69.27 25.49 48.02
N ARG A 102 69.84 26.30 47.13
CA ARG A 102 69.13 27.44 46.56
C ARG A 102 69.48 27.51 45.09
N ASP A 103 68.44 27.34 44.27
CA ASP A 103 68.52 27.27 42.82
C ASP A 103 69.00 25.92 42.26
N GLY A 104 68.43 24.83 42.79
CA GLY A 104 68.19 23.64 41.97
C GLY A 104 67.36 24.09 40.78
N GLY A 105 68.07 24.43 39.69
CA GLY A 105 67.52 25.05 38.50
C GLY A 105 66.26 24.32 38.08
N ILE A 106 65.14 25.03 38.18
CA ILE A 106 63.86 24.58 37.66
C ILE A 106 64.18 24.01 36.29
N VAL A 107 63.85 22.74 36.06
CA VAL A 107 63.80 22.19 34.70
C VAL A 107 62.34 22.29 34.28
N PRO A 108 61.84 23.46 33.86
CA PRO A 108 60.50 23.55 33.35
C PRO A 108 60.46 23.29 31.83
N ASP A 109 59.26 22.90 31.46
CA ASP A 109 58.59 23.17 30.20
C ASP A 109 58.61 22.04 29.17
N VAL A 110 59.72 21.77 28.47
CA VAL A 110 59.65 20.98 27.22
C VAL A 110 59.19 19.52 27.41
N TYR A 111 59.64 18.82 28.46
CA TYR A 111 59.23 17.43 28.70
C TYR A 111 57.76 17.33 29.12
N THR A 112 57.34 18.17 30.08
CA THR A 112 55.96 18.23 30.55
C THR A 112 55.02 18.67 29.43
N GLN A 113 55.45 19.65 28.62
CA GLN A 113 54.75 20.08 27.42
C GLN A 113 54.63 18.94 26.40
N ASN A 114 55.69 18.19 26.13
CA ASN A 114 55.62 17.02 25.24
C ASN A 114 54.68 15.93 25.79
N MET A 115 54.71 15.66 27.09
CA MET A 115 53.79 14.68 27.70
C MET A 115 52.32 15.15 27.61
N LEU A 116 52.06 16.45 27.79
CA LEU A 116 50.73 17.04 27.59
C LEU A 116 50.30 16.96 26.13
N LEU A 117 51.18 17.32 25.19
CA LEU A 117 50.93 17.24 23.74
C LEU A 117 50.71 15.79 23.28
N GLU A 118 51.41 14.81 23.84
CA GLU A 118 51.19 13.38 23.55
C GLU A 118 49.82 12.93 24.04
N ASN A 119 49.43 13.33 25.26
CA ASN A 119 48.11 13.04 25.81
C ASN A 119 47.00 13.71 25.00
N GLU A 120 47.17 14.96 24.61
CA GLU A 120 46.25 15.70 23.74
C GLU A 120 46.15 15.02 22.37
N ASN A 121 47.26 14.69 21.73
CA ASN A 121 47.27 13.92 20.47
C ASN A 121 46.53 12.59 20.60
N LYS A 122 46.66 11.91 21.74
CA LYS A 122 45.96 10.65 21.99
C LYS A 122 44.45 10.87 22.13
N ILE A 123 44.02 11.95 22.76
CA ILE A 123 42.61 12.33 22.87
C ILE A 123 42.07 12.74 21.49
N LEU A 124 42.74 13.66 20.80
CA LEU A 124 42.37 14.12 19.45
C LEU A 124 42.26 12.96 18.45
N LYS A 125 43.17 11.98 18.51
CA LYS A 125 43.08 10.77 17.67
C LYS A 125 41.85 9.92 17.99
N LYS A 126 41.47 9.81 19.25
CA LYS A 126 40.24 9.10 19.66
C LYS A 126 39.00 9.86 19.19
N ASP A 127 38.97 11.16 19.39
CA ASP A 127 37.85 12.01 19.00
C ASP A 127 37.68 12.01 17.48
N LEU A 128 38.76 12.12 16.72
CA LEU A 128 38.75 12.00 15.26
C LEU A 128 38.16 10.66 14.81
N LYS A 129 38.54 9.55 15.46
CA LYS A 129 37.96 8.23 15.18
C LYS A 129 36.46 8.21 15.50
N HIS A 130 36.05 8.80 16.62
CA HIS A 130 34.65 8.88 17.02
C HIS A 130 33.82 9.72 16.04
N TYR A 131 34.30 10.90 15.64
CA TYR A 131 33.64 11.75 14.66
C TYR A 131 33.55 11.08 13.29
N LYS A 132 34.60 10.37 12.86
CA LYS A 132 34.56 9.60 11.61
C LYS A 132 33.47 8.52 11.65
N GLN A 133 33.38 7.76 12.75
CA GLN A 133 32.33 6.76 12.93
C GLN A 133 30.93 7.38 12.97
N ALA A 134 30.77 8.51 13.65
CA ALA A 134 29.50 9.24 13.69
C ALA A 134 29.09 9.75 12.30
N ALA A 135 30.03 10.30 11.53
CA ALA A 135 29.79 10.75 10.17
C ALA A 135 29.42 9.60 9.21
N ASP A 136 30.11 8.46 9.31
CA ASP A 136 29.80 7.27 8.52
C ASP A 136 28.41 6.73 8.84
N LYS A 137 28.05 6.66 10.14
CA LYS A 137 26.71 6.27 10.57
C LYS A 137 25.64 7.23 10.05
N ALA A 138 25.85 8.54 10.17
CA ALA A 138 24.93 9.55 9.66
C ALA A 138 24.73 9.42 8.15
N ARG A 139 25.81 9.15 7.39
CA ARG A 139 25.76 8.90 5.95
C ARG A 139 24.94 7.65 5.61
N GLU A 140 25.11 6.56 6.36
CA GLU A 140 24.32 5.34 6.17
C GLU A 140 22.83 5.56 6.46
N ASP A 141 22.50 6.26 7.53
CA ASP A 141 21.10 6.54 7.88
C ASP A 141 20.44 7.50 6.88
N LEU A 142 21.18 8.47 6.37
CA LEU A 142 20.73 9.33 5.25
C LEU A 142 20.43 8.49 3.99
N LEU A 143 21.30 7.54 3.64
CA LEU A 143 21.05 6.66 2.49
C LEU A 143 19.81 5.77 2.69
N LYS A 144 19.55 5.29 3.91
CA LYS A 144 18.34 4.51 4.22
C LYS A 144 17.08 5.36 4.06
N THR A 145 17.07 6.57 4.62
CA THR A 145 15.92 7.48 4.52
C THR A 145 15.67 7.95 3.10
N GLN A 146 16.72 8.19 2.30
CA GLN A 146 16.57 8.48 0.87
C GLN A 146 15.93 7.32 0.11
N LYS A 147 16.36 6.08 0.35
CA LYS A 147 15.77 4.89 -0.28
C LYS A 147 14.29 4.73 0.09
N GLU A 148 13.93 4.94 1.35
CA GLU A 148 12.52 4.86 1.78
C GLU A 148 11.68 5.97 1.14
N ARG A 149 12.18 7.21 1.13
CA ARG A 149 11.55 8.34 0.42
C ARG A 149 11.32 8.00 -1.05
N ASP A 150 12.33 7.48 -1.73
CA ASP A 150 12.25 7.15 -3.16
C ASP A 150 11.29 5.98 -3.42
N PHE A 151 11.26 5.00 -2.52
CA PHE A 151 10.27 3.92 -2.53
C PHE A 151 8.84 4.46 -2.39
N HIS A 152 8.60 5.35 -1.44
CA HIS A 152 7.29 6.00 -1.27
C HIS A 152 6.91 6.85 -2.47
N ARG A 153 7.85 7.65 -3.03
CA ARG A 153 7.60 8.47 -4.21
C ARG A 153 7.23 7.61 -5.41
N MET A 154 7.98 6.53 -5.66
CA MET A 154 7.70 5.60 -6.76
C MET A 154 6.37 4.86 -6.56
N HIS A 155 6.08 4.40 -5.34
CA HIS A 155 4.84 3.71 -5.03
C HIS A 155 3.62 4.62 -5.16
N HIS A 156 3.72 5.86 -4.68
CA HIS A 156 2.67 6.87 -4.84
C HIS A 156 2.38 7.12 -6.33
N LYS A 157 3.43 7.32 -7.15
CA LYS A 157 3.28 7.47 -8.61
C LYS A 157 2.53 6.29 -9.23
N ARG A 158 2.90 5.06 -8.87
CA ARG A 158 2.20 3.85 -9.35
C ARG A 158 0.73 3.82 -8.93
N ILE A 159 0.44 4.08 -7.66
CA ILE A 159 -0.94 4.08 -7.14
C ILE A 159 -1.78 5.13 -7.87
N VAL A 160 -1.24 6.32 -8.12
CA VAL A 160 -1.95 7.38 -8.84
C VAL A 160 -2.29 6.94 -10.27
N GLN A 161 -1.36 6.29 -10.97
CA GLN A 161 -1.60 5.73 -12.31
C GLN A 161 -2.71 4.66 -12.28
N GLU A 162 -2.64 3.70 -11.35
CA GLU A 162 -3.65 2.66 -11.19
C GLU A 162 -5.03 3.25 -10.84
N LYS A 163 -5.07 4.23 -9.93
CA LYS A 163 -6.29 4.97 -9.58
C LYS A 163 -6.89 5.65 -10.81
N ASN A 164 -6.07 6.35 -11.60
CA ASN A 164 -6.53 7.04 -12.80
C ASN A 164 -7.10 6.07 -13.84
N LYS A 165 -6.45 4.91 -14.03
CA LYS A 165 -6.96 3.83 -14.88
C LYS A 165 -8.35 3.36 -14.42
N LEU A 166 -8.51 3.06 -13.14
CA LEU A 166 -9.79 2.64 -12.57
C LEU A 166 -10.88 3.72 -12.69
N ILE A 167 -10.51 4.99 -12.51
CA ILE A 167 -11.43 6.12 -12.71
C ILE A 167 -11.93 6.16 -14.16
N ASN A 168 -11.03 5.97 -15.12
CA ASN A 168 -11.37 5.97 -16.54
C ASN A 168 -12.27 4.78 -16.93
N ASP A 169 -11.97 3.59 -16.42
CA ASP A 169 -12.82 2.41 -16.62
C ASP A 169 -14.21 2.62 -16.02
N LEU A 170 -14.30 3.23 -14.83
CA LEU A 170 -15.58 3.56 -14.20
C LEU A 170 -16.37 4.58 -15.02
N LYS A 171 -15.71 5.61 -15.56
CA LYS A 171 -16.35 6.60 -16.46
C LYS A 171 -16.90 5.92 -17.71
N ARG A 172 -16.10 5.06 -18.37
CA ARG A 172 -16.52 4.29 -19.55
C ARG A 172 -17.71 3.39 -19.24
N LEU A 173 -17.68 2.72 -18.08
CA LEU A 173 -18.77 1.86 -17.63
C LEU A 173 -20.07 2.64 -17.39
N LYS A 174 -19.98 3.79 -16.71
CA LYS A 174 -21.14 4.68 -16.50
C LYS A 174 -21.75 5.13 -17.83
N LEU A 175 -20.92 5.52 -18.79
CA LEU A 175 -21.37 5.90 -20.13
C LEU A 175 -22.09 4.76 -20.84
N HIS A 176 -21.56 3.54 -20.75
CA HIS A 176 -22.19 2.35 -21.33
C HIS A 176 -23.53 2.00 -20.67
N TYR A 177 -23.70 2.20 -19.36
CA TYR A 177 -25.00 2.00 -18.72
C TYR A 177 -26.01 3.09 -19.08
N ALA A 178 -25.56 4.34 -19.20
CA ALA A 178 -26.41 5.44 -19.64
C ALA A 178 -26.96 5.20 -21.07
N SER A 179 -26.22 4.50 -21.93
CA SER A 179 -26.69 4.15 -23.28
C SER A 179 -27.80 3.08 -23.30
N TYR A 180 -27.91 2.23 -22.27
CA TYR A 180 -29.00 1.26 -22.17
C TYR A 180 -30.35 1.90 -21.83
N GLU A 181 -30.35 3.05 -21.15
CA GLU A 181 -31.57 3.73 -20.75
C GLU A 181 -32.52 4.04 -21.93
N PRO A 182 -32.07 4.67 -23.04
CA PRO A 182 -32.91 4.85 -24.22
C PRO A 182 -33.34 3.53 -24.87
N ALA A 183 -32.47 2.51 -24.88
CA ALA A 183 -32.81 1.20 -25.45
C ALA A 183 -33.95 0.51 -24.67
N ILE A 184 -33.90 0.56 -23.34
CA ILE A 184 -34.95 0.05 -22.45
C ILE A 184 -36.24 0.84 -22.64
N ARG A 185 -36.16 2.17 -22.73
CA ARG A 185 -37.33 3.02 -23.01
C ARG A 185 -38.03 2.65 -24.30
N VAL A 186 -37.30 2.53 -25.41
CA VAL A 186 -37.86 2.14 -26.71
C VAL A 186 -38.49 0.74 -26.64
N LEU A 187 -37.88 -0.20 -25.91
CA LEU A 187 -38.44 -1.53 -25.75
C LEU A 187 -39.76 -1.51 -24.97
N HIS A 188 -39.84 -0.71 -23.91
CA HIS A 188 -41.06 -0.53 -23.12
C HIS A 188 -42.19 0.11 -23.96
N GLU A 189 -41.87 1.14 -24.73
CA GLU A 189 -42.79 1.80 -25.66
C GLU A 189 -43.33 0.81 -26.71
N LYS A 190 -42.44 0.01 -27.33
CA LYS A 190 -42.83 -1.04 -28.28
C LYS A 190 -43.71 -2.12 -27.65
N HIS A 191 -43.37 -2.58 -26.45
CA HIS A 191 -44.18 -3.56 -25.72
C HIS A 191 -45.58 -3.02 -25.43
N HIS A 192 -45.69 -1.77 -24.97
CA HIS A 192 -46.98 -1.16 -24.74
C HIS A 192 -47.80 -1.02 -26.03
N ALA A 193 -47.19 -0.59 -27.13
CA ALA A 193 -47.86 -0.49 -28.43
C ALA A 193 -48.37 -1.85 -28.91
N LEU A 194 -47.56 -2.89 -28.80
CA LEU A 194 -47.93 -4.26 -29.18
C LEU A 194 -49.08 -4.79 -28.34
N LEU A 195 -49.11 -4.50 -27.03
CA LEU A 195 -50.25 -4.86 -26.18
C LEU A 195 -51.55 -4.17 -26.62
N LYS A 196 -51.51 -2.88 -26.97
CA LYS A 196 -52.68 -2.15 -27.50
C LYS A 196 -53.16 -2.77 -28.82
N GLN A 197 -52.24 -3.04 -29.74
CA GLN A 197 -52.57 -3.66 -31.03
C GLN A 197 -53.15 -5.06 -30.84
N LYS A 198 -52.55 -5.89 -29.98
CA LYS A 198 -53.06 -7.23 -29.65
C LYS A 198 -54.50 -7.16 -29.14
N MET A 199 -54.81 -6.19 -28.28
CA MET A 199 -56.17 -5.97 -27.76
C MET A 199 -57.14 -5.60 -28.88
N LEU A 200 -56.79 -4.65 -29.76
CA LEU A 200 -57.61 -4.24 -30.91
C LEU A 200 -57.88 -5.42 -31.86
N THR A 201 -56.84 -6.14 -32.27
CA THR A 201 -56.98 -7.32 -33.13
C THR A 201 -57.78 -8.43 -32.45
N SER A 202 -57.75 -8.54 -31.12
CA SER A 202 -58.62 -9.48 -30.42
C SER A 202 -60.08 -9.11 -30.52
N LEU A 203 -60.41 -7.82 -30.32
CA LEU A 203 -61.79 -7.33 -30.45
C LEU A 203 -62.32 -7.49 -31.89
N GLU A 204 -61.49 -7.24 -32.90
CA GLU A 204 -61.85 -7.47 -34.31
C GLU A 204 -62.13 -8.95 -34.59
N ARG A 205 -61.29 -9.84 -34.06
CA ARG A 205 -61.50 -11.29 -34.16
C ARG A 205 -62.80 -11.72 -33.48
N ASP A 206 -63.05 -11.24 -32.27
CA ASP A 206 -64.26 -11.58 -31.50
C ASP A 206 -65.53 -11.09 -32.22
N ARG A 207 -65.48 -9.90 -32.85
CA ARG A 207 -66.56 -9.40 -33.72
C ARG A 207 -66.79 -10.30 -34.92
N ALA A 208 -65.73 -10.71 -35.63
CA ALA A 208 -65.83 -11.60 -36.78
C ALA A 208 -66.37 -12.99 -36.40
N ILE A 209 -65.92 -13.54 -35.27
CA ILE A 209 -66.45 -14.81 -34.73
C ILE A 209 -67.93 -14.66 -34.40
N GLY A 210 -68.34 -13.57 -33.74
CA GLY A 210 -69.75 -13.31 -33.45
C GLY A 210 -70.61 -13.22 -34.70
N GLN A 211 -70.12 -12.60 -35.77
CA GLN A 211 -70.79 -12.57 -37.08
C GLN A 211 -70.90 -13.97 -37.69
N ILE A 212 -69.83 -14.76 -37.68
CA ILE A 212 -69.82 -16.14 -38.20
C ILE A 212 -70.80 -17.01 -37.40
N SER A 213 -70.81 -16.93 -36.07
CA SER A 213 -71.72 -17.68 -35.22
C SER A 213 -73.18 -17.30 -35.49
N GLY A 214 -73.49 -16.00 -35.61
CA GLY A 214 -74.83 -15.55 -36.00
C GLY A 214 -75.26 -16.06 -37.37
N LEU A 215 -74.37 -16.01 -38.37
CA LEU A 215 -74.63 -16.57 -39.71
C LEU A 215 -74.84 -18.10 -39.64
N GLN A 216 -74.03 -18.83 -38.88
CA GLN A 216 -74.19 -20.28 -38.68
C GLN A 216 -75.52 -20.63 -38.02
N GLU A 217 -75.98 -19.85 -37.04
CA GLU A 217 -77.31 -20.03 -36.43
C GLU A 217 -78.43 -19.79 -37.44
N THR A 218 -78.36 -18.72 -38.24
CA THR A 218 -79.34 -18.48 -39.32
C THR A 218 -79.36 -19.62 -40.34
N LEU A 219 -78.19 -20.16 -40.71
CA LEU A 219 -78.07 -21.28 -41.64
C LEU A 219 -78.68 -22.56 -41.07
N LYS A 220 -78.42 -22.88 -39.80
CA LYS A 220 -79.05 -24.01 -39.09
C LYS A 220 -80.57 -23.88 -39.01
N HIS A 221 -81.10 -22.68 -38.73
CA HIS A 221 -82.54 -22.45 -38.71
C HIS A 221 -83.19 -22.66 -40.08
N MET A 222 -82.50 -22.30 -41.17
CA MET A 222 -82.97 -22.59 -42.54
C MET A 222 -82.86 -24.08 -42.90
N GLU A 223 -81.83 -24.79 -42.43
CA GLU A 223 -81.66 -26.24 -42.64
C GLU A 223 -82.70 -27.09 -41.90
N ILE A 224 -83.18 -26.66 -40.72
CA ILE A 224 -84.25 -27.35 -39.96
C ILE A 224 -85.59 -27.35 -40.73
N GLY A 225 -85.77 -26.50 -41.74
CA GLY A 225 -86.92 -26.50 -42.65
C GLY A 225 -86.83 -27.50 -43.82
N HIS A 226 -85.67 -28.13 -44.06
CA HIS A 226 -85.46 -29.06 -45.17
C HIS A 226 -85.08 -30.45 -44.66
N GLY A 227 -86.08 -31.32 -44.50
CA GLY A 227 -85.84 -32.75 -44.31
C GLY A 227 -85.34 -33.40 -45.58
N TYR A 228 -84.01 -33.47 -45.77
CA TYR A 228 -83.37 -34.45 -46.65
C TYR A 228 -82.05 -34.94 -46.06
N HIS A 229 -81.98 -36.27 -45.93
CA HIS A 229 -80.88 -37.08 -45.43
C HIS A 229 -79.66 -37.01 -46.37
N ALA A 230 -78.50 -36.62 -45.86
CA ALA A 230 -77.21 -36.83 -46.51
C ALA A 230 -76.11 -37.13 -45.47
N PRO A 231 -75.13 -37.99 -45.80
CA PRO A 231 -74.49 -38.88 -44.82
C PRO A 231 -73.47 -38.19 -43.92
N GLU A 232 -73.44 -38.65 -42.66
CA GLU A 232 -72.43 -38.31 -41.65
C GLU A 232 -71.01 -38.61 -42.14
N PHE A 233 -70.22 -37.57 -42.37
CA PHE A 233 -68.76 -37.67 -42.23
C PHE A 233 -68.39 -37.25 -40.81
N ARG A 234 -68.18 -38.24 -39.93
CA ARG A 234 -67.63 -38.02 -38.59
C ARG A 234 -66.24 -37.39 -38.70
N VAL A 235 -66.16 -36.07 -38.60
CA VAL A 235 -64.92 -35.39 -38.19
C VAL A 235 -64.96 -35.29 -36.67
N VAL A 236 -64.27 -36.22 -36.03
CA VAL A 236 -63.99 -36.23 -34.59
C VAL A 236 -63.24 -34.94 -34.23
N PRO A 237 -63.77 -34.08 -33.32
CA PRO A 237 -62.96 -33.03 -32.72
C PRO A 237 -62.09 -33.67 -31.63
N THR A 238 -60.91 -34.15 -31.99
CA THR A 238 -59.92 -34.60 -31.01
C THR A 238 -59.25 -33.36 -30.40
N CYS A 239 -59.94 -32.65 -29.50
CA CYS A 239 -59.26 -31.81 -28.51
C CYS A 239 -58.84 -32.70 -27.33
N ARG A 240 -57.86 -33.57 -27.56
CA ARG A 240 -57.13 -34.22 -26.49
C ARG A 240 -56.02 -33.25 -26.06
N LYS A 241 -56.08 -32.75 -24.83
CA LYS A 241 -54.90 -32.20 -24.14
C LYS A 241 -53.89 -33.33 -24.03
N GLU A 242 -53.08 -33.51 -25.07
CA GLU A 242 -51.97 -34.45 -25.06
C GLU A 242 -50.70 -33.62 -24.89
N ASN A 243 -49.97 -33.90 -23.82
CA ASN A 243 -48.65 -33.33 -23.57
C ASN A 243 -47.77 -33.69 -24.78
N ALA A 244 -47.66 -32.77 -25.74
CA ALA A 244 -46.87 -33.00 -26.94
C ALA A 244 -45.40 -33.21 -26.53
N PRO A 245 -44.71 -34.25 -27.03
CA PRO A 245 -43.27 -34.37 -26.83
C PRO A 245 -42.60 -33.15 -27.47
N GLU A 246 -41.78 -32.43 -26.69
CA GLU A 246 -41.03 -31.28 -27.18
C GLU A 246 -40.34 -31.63 -28.49
N GLY A 247 -40.61 -30.86 -29.55
CA GLY A 247 -39.97 -31.08 -30.85
C GLY A 247 -38.45 -30.95 -30.73
N PRO A 248 -37.66 -31.61 -31.61
CA PRO A 248 -36.21 -31.68 -31.48
C PRO A 248 -35.53 -30.29 -31.39
N THR A 249 -36.09 -29.29 -32.10
CA THR A 249 -35.62 -27.90 -32.04
C THR A 249 -35.96 -27.21 -30.70
N GLN A 250 -37.10 -27.52 -30.11
CA GLN A 250 -37.56 -26.94 -28.84
C GLN A 250 -36.80 -27.54 -27.64
N LYS A 251 -36.56 -28.85 -27.68
CA LYS A 251 -35.72 -29.58 -26.73
C LYS A 251 -34.29 -29.07 -26.73
N GLY A 252 -33.69 -28.86 -27.91
CA GLY A 252 -32.34 -28.29 -28.03
C GLY A 252 -32.22 -26.88 -27.45
N LEU A 253 -33.25 -26.03 -27.62
CA LEU A 253 -33.28 -24.69 -27.04
C LEU A 253 -33.37 -24.73 -25.50
N ARG A 254 -34.15 -25.67 -24.96
CA ARG A 254 -34.31 -25.88 -23.52
C ARG A 254 -33.01 -26.40 -22.88
N GLU A 255 -32.39 -27.40 -23.49
CA GLU A 255 -31.10 -27.95 -23.06
C GLU A 255 -29.98 -26.90 -23.11
N ALA A 256 -29.92 -26.06 -24.16
CA ALA A 256 -28.95 -24.96 -24.24
C ALA A 256 -29.17 -23.89 -23.14
N ARG A 257 -30.43 -23.60 -22.79
CA ARG A 257 -30.78 -22.69 -21.68
C ARG A 257 -30.42 -23.28 -20.31
N GLU A 258 -30.58 -24.59 -20.12
CA GLU A 258 -30.21 -25.26 -18.88
C GLU A 258 -28.68 -25.40 -18.75
N GLN A 259 -27.97 -25.73 -19.82
CA GLN A 259 -26.51 -25.77 -19.84
C GLN A 259 -25.88 -24.39 -19.60
N SER A 260 -26.44 -23.32 -20.16
CA SER A 260 -25.95 -21.95 -19.91
C SER A 260 -26.21 -21.51 -18.45
N LYS A 261 -27.36 -21.85 -17.87
CA LYS A 261 -27.62 -21.65 -16.43
C LYS A 261 -26.66 -22.44 -15.55
N CYS A 262 -26.38 -23.72 -15.85
CA CYS A 262 -25.43 -24.53 -15.10
C CYS A 262 -23.99 -24.02 -15.23
N LYS A 263 -23.57 -23.61 -16.43
CA LYS A 263 -22.25 -22.98 -16.67
C LYS A 263 -22.10 -21.65 -15.93
N ALA A 264 -23.17 -20.84 -15.86
CA ALA A 264 -23.16 -19.59 -15.10
C ALA A 264 -23.06 -19.83 -13.59
N LYS A 265 -23.80 -20.81 -13.04
CA LYS A 265 -23.70 -21.23 -11.64
C LYS A 265 -22.33 -21.80 -11.28
N ALA A 266 -21.75 -22.64 -12.15
CA ALA A 266 -20.41 -23.18 -11.96
C ALA A 266 -19.34 -22.07 -11.94
N LYS A 267 -19.40 -21.11 -12.88
CA LYS A 267 -18.48 -19.95 -12.91
C LYS A 267 -18.63 -19.06 -11.68
N ALA A 268 -19.84 -18.86 -11.17
CA ALA A 268 -20.06 -18.11 -9.94
C ALA A 268 -19.43 -18.81 -8.72
N ASN A 269 -19.61 -20.13 -8.61
CA ASN A 269 -18.99 -20.92 -7.54
C ASN A 269 -17.46 -20.96 -7.63
N THR A 270 -16.88 -21.06 -8.83
CA THR A 270 -15.41 -21.00 -9.01
C THR A 270 -14.85 -19.65 -8.56
N LYS A 271 -15.49 -18.54 -8.95
CA LYS A 271 -15.08 -17.19 -8.52
C LYS A 271 -15.23 -16.98 -7.02
N GLN A 272 -16.29 -17.51 -6.42
CA GLN A 272 -16.52 -17.45 -4.97
C GLN A 272 -15.46 -18.27 -4.20
N ASN A 273 -15.06 -19.43 -4.70
CA ASN A 273 -13.99 -20.24 -4.11
C ASN A 273 -12.62 -19.59 -4.27
N GLU A 274 -12.33 -18.99 -5.43
CA GLU A 274 -11.08 -18.25 -5.67
C GLU A 274 -10.97 -17.03 -4.74
N PHE A 275 -12.08 -16.30 -4.55
CA PHE A 275 -12.14 -15.19 -3.61
C PHE A 275 -11.94 -15.66 -2.16
N ARG A 276 -12.56 -16.78 -1.74
CA ARG A 276 -12.33 -17.38 -0.41
C ARG A 276 -10.86 -17.72 -0.20
N LEU A 277 -10.20 -18.31 -1.19
CA LEU A 277 -8.79 -18.72 -1.09
C LEU A 277 -7.88 -17.49 -0.94
N LYS A 278 -8.08 -16.45 -1.77
CA LYS A 278 -7.36 -15.17 -1.70
C LYS A 278 -7.54 -14.48 -0.35
N LEU A 279 -8.76 -14.50 0.20
CA LEU A 279 -9.04 -13.96 1.53
C LEU A 279 -8.31 -14.72 2.64
N GLN A 280 -8.26 -16.06 2.56
CA GLN A 280 -7.55 -16.92 3.51
C GLN A 280 -6.03 -16.69 3.51
N THR A 281 -5.45 -16.49 2.33
CA THR A 281 -4.03 -16.13 2.17
C THR A 281 -3.73 -14.74 2.76
N PHE A 282 -4.60 -13.75 2.51
CA PHE A 282 -4.46 -12.40 3.06
C PHE A 282 -4.53 -12.40 4.60
N ILE A 283 -5.45 -13.16 5.19
CA ILE A 283 -5.55 -13.33 6.66
C ILE A 283 -4.28 -13.94 7.24
N SER A 284 -3.70 -14.94 6.56
CA SER A 284 -2.46 -15.58 7.00
C SER A 284 -1.26 -14.62 6.97
N LEU A 285 -1.21 -13.72 5.99
CA LEU A 285 -0.22 -12.64 5.89
C LEU A 285 -0.40 -11.59 7.00
N LEU A 286 -1.63 -11.20 7.31
CA LEU A 286 -1.92 -10.25 8.39
C LEU A 286 -1.58 -10.80 9.78
N LYS A 287 -1.85 -12.08 10.04
CA LYS A 287 -1.46 -12.76 11.28
C LYS A 287 0.06 -12.77 11.51
N LYS A 288 0.85 -12.73 10.43
CA LYS A 288 2.32 -12.70 10.48
C LYS A 288 2.90 -11.30 10.78
N GLN A 289 2.11 -10.24 10.59
CA GLN A 289 2.61 -8.85 10.59
C GLN A 289 2.26 -8.04 11.84
N ASN A 290 1.20 -8.32 12.62
CA ASN A 290 0.91 -7.53 13.84
C ASN A 290 -0.08 -8.20 14.82
N GLY A 291 0.25 -8.25 16.12
CA GLY A 291 -0.59 -8.83 17.18
C GLY A 291 -1.77 -7.96 17.64
N LYS A 292 -1.74 -6.64 17.42
CA LYS A 292 -2.77 -5.69 17.92
C LYS A 292 -3.92 -5.42 16.93
N LEU A 293 -3.72 -5.68 15.63
CA LEU A 293 -4.75 -5.48 14.59
C LEU A 293 -5.74 -6.67 14.49
N HIS A 294 -5.54 -7.71 15.31
CA HIS A 294 -6.20 -9.01 15.20
C HIS A 294 -7.68 -8.99 15.61
N LYS A 295 -8.10 -8.16 16.58
CA LYS A 295 -9.49 -8.16 17.07
C LYS A 295 -10.45 -7.43 16.13
N VAL A 296 -10.10 -6.22 15.71
CA VAL A 296 -10.96 -5.39 14.84
C VAL A 296 -11.13 -6.01 13.46
N LEU A 297 -10.05 -6.54 12.88
CA LEU A 297 -10.13 -7.23 11.59
C LEU A 297 -10.88 -8.55 11.71
N ALA A 298 -10.77 -9.29 12.82
CA ALA A 298 -11.55 -10.52 13.02
C ALA A 298 -13.05 -10.24 13.14
N GLU A 299 -13.46 -9.16 13.81
CA GLU A 299 -14.87 -8.77 13.91
C GLU A 299 -15.45 -8.32 12.56
N ILE A 300 -14.72 -7.48 11.82
CA ILE A 300 -15.11 -7.05 10.47
C ILE A 300 -15.23 -8.26 9.53
N LEU A 301 -14.31 -9.23 9.63
CA LEU A 301 -14.34 -10.43 8.81
C LEU A 301 -15.51 -11.35 9.17
N ASN A 302 -15.87 -11.45 10.45
CA ASN A 302 -17.00 -12.27 10.91
C ASN A 302 -18.34 -11.69 10.45
N VAL A 303 -18.46 -10.36 10.40
CA VAL A 303 -19.61 -9.65 9.80
C VAL A 303 -19.67 -9.90 8.30
N PHE A 304 -18.54 -9.81 7.59
CA PHE A 304 -18.49 -10.00 6.14
C PHE A 304 -18.78 -11.45 5.73
N ILE A 305 -18.30 -12.45 6.49
CA ILE A 305 -18.58 -13.87 6.26
C ILE A 305 -20.06 -14.19 6.50
N LYS A 306 -20.69 -13.61 7.55
CA LYS A 306 -22.14 -13.72 7.77
C LYS A 306 -22.96 -13.12 6.63
N TRP A 307 -22.45 -12.07 5.97
CA TRP A 307 -23.13 -11.41 4.85
C TRP A 307 -22.96 -12.17 3.51
N LEU A 308 -21.90 -12.98 3.38
CA LEU A 308 -21.61 -13.78 2.17
C LEU A 308 -22.16 -15.20 2.18
N LEU A 309 -22.63 -15.70 3.33
CA LEU A 309 -23.33 -16.97 3.42
C LEU A 309 -24.79 -16.77 2.99
N PRO A 310 -25.31 -17.55 2.01
CA PRO A 310 -26.73 -17.53 1.73
C PRO A 310 -27.45 -18.01 3.00
N VAL A 311 -28.35 -17.18 3.53
CA VAL A 311 -29.39 -17.67 4.44
C VAL A 311 -30.15 -18.74 3.66
N SER A 312 -30.19 -19.93 4.23
CA SER A 312 -30.80 -21.16 3.73
C SER A 312 -32.14 -20.93 3.04
#